data_AF-A0A3B9XTY9-F1
#
_entry.id   AF-A0A3B9XTY9-F1
#
_cell.length_a   1.000
_cell.length_b   1.000
_cell.length_c   1.000
_cell.angle_alpha   90.00
_cell.angle_beta   90.00
_cell.angle_gamma   90.00
#
_symmetry.space_group_name_H-M   'P 1'
#
loop_
_entity.id
_entity.type
_entity.pdbx_description
1 polymer ?
#
loop_
_entity_poly.entity_id
_entity_poly.type
_entity_poly.pdbx_seq_one_letter_code
_entity_poly.pdbx_strand_id
1 'polypeptide(L)'
;AYGYDLPTAEETANQGSGKMEVSYEIPQHWNAGISLQITPKWKYNLDVRWTEWSTFSSLEFQFDKDIPLLELGAIGDDIGTGGRNGIGSDSVQYQLGLQDVTYWGMGTEYQFSDRLALRAGYENRPSAVPKDKPNAFIPINDGDLFSVGFGYGLEDENNIDVAIGYMISETHYPPCSALLGNGCDPAEIVFGPYQGQDIKSKVEFWLFELTYSRHF
;
A
#
# COMPACT_ATOMS: atom_id res chain seq x y z
N ALA A 1 41.75 17.68 -2.71
CA ALA A 1 40.78 17.48 -1.62
C ALA A 1 39.59 18.37 -1.96
N TYR A 2 38.44 17.78 -2.27
CA TYR A 2 37.21 18.55 -2.42
C TYR A 2 36.91 19.15 -1.04
N GLY A 3 37.00 20.48 -0.92
CA GLY A 3 37.02 21.22 0.34
C GLY A 3 35.65 21.29 0.99
N TYR A 4 35.11 20.11 1.34
CA TYR A 4 33.86 19.97 2.04
C TYR A 4 34.15 19.76 3.52
N ASP A 5 33.72 20.70 4.35
CA ASP A 5 33.82 20.56 5.79
C ASP A 5 32.74 19.58 6.26
N LEU A 6 33.16 18.51 6.92
CA LEU A 6 32.22 17.56 7.51
C LEU A 6 31.44 18.26 8.63
N PRO A 7 30.13 18.00 8.75
CA PRO A 7 29.33 18.54 9.83
C PRO A 7 29.89 18.13 11.18
N THR A 8 29.93 19.09 12.09
CA THR A 8 30.28 18.83 13.48
C THR A 8 29.18 18.02 14.16
N ALA A 9 29.56 17.30 15.22
CA ALA A 9 28.59 16.61 16.07
C ALA A 9 27.59 17.59 16.71
N GLU A 10 28.00 18.83 16.93
CA GLU A 10 27.17 19.90 17.48
C GLU A 10 26.13 20.41 16.48
N GLU A 11 26.51 20.64 15.21
CA GLU A 11 25.58 20.96 14.13
C GLU A 11 24.55 19.84 13.93
N THR A 12 25.01 18.59 13.93
CA THR A 12 24.14 17.41 13.81
C THR A 12 23.17 17.32 14.99
N ALA A 13 23.62 17.59 16.22
CA ALA A 13 22.78 17.56 17.42
C ALA A 13 21.77 18.71 17.46
N ASN A 14 22.16 19.91 17.03
CA ASN A 14 21.31 21.09 17.00
C ASN A 14 20.20 21.01 15.94
N GLN A 15 20.35 20.15 14.94
CA GLN A 15 19.32 19.85 13.95
C GLN A 15 18.43 18.65 14.30
N GLY A 16 18.48 18.12 15.53
CA GLY A 16 17.71 16.96 15.97
C GLY A 16 16.16 17.12 15.97
N SER A 17 15.64 18.26 15.51
CA SER A 17 14.21 18.48 15.29
C SER A 17 13.98 19.45 14.13
N GLY A 18 12.93 19.21 13.34
CA GLY A 18 12.53 20.02 12.20
C GLY A 18 11.17 19.56 11.68
N LYS A 19 10.57 20.33 10.80
CA LYS A 19 9.38 19.90 10.06
C LYS A 19 9.81 19.08 8.85
N MET A 20 9.05 18.03 8.58
CA MET A 20 9.16 17.24 7.37
C MET A 20 7.78 17.23 6.71
N GLU A 21 7.74 17.64 5.45
CA GLU A 21 6.58 17.52 4.60
C GLU A 21 6.72 16.26 3.75
N VAL A 22 5.63 15.51 3.61
CA VAL A 22 5.57 14.32 2.77
C VAL A 22 4.54 14.57 1.69
N SER A 23 4.99 14.61 0.44
CA SER A 23 4.15 14.85 -0.73
C SER A 23 4.03 13.57 -1.56
N TYR A 24 2.81 13.27 -1.99
CA TYR A 24 2.48 12.13 -2.85
C TYR A 24 1.19 12.42 -3.61
N GLU A 25 1.01 11.76 -4.75
CA GLU A 25 -0.19 11.90 -5.57
C GLU A 25 -1.14 10.72 -5.32
N ILE A 26 -2.41 11.02 -5.01
CA ILE A 26 -3.41 10.00 -4.74
C ILE A 26 -3.87 9.37 -6.06
N PRO A 27 -3.79 8.04 -6.22
CA PRO A 27 -4.26 7.36 -7.42
C PRO A 27 -5.72 7.63 -7.73
N GLN A 28 -6.03 7.85 -9.01
CA GLN A 28 -7.40 7.71 -9.47
C GLN A 28 -7.82 6.24 -9.51
N HIS A 29 -9.12 6.01 -9.39
CA HIS A 29 -9.70 4.67 -9.43
C HIS A 29 -11.03 4.64 -10.19
N TRP A 30 -11.33 3.49 -10.76
CA TRP A 30 -12.59 3.19 -11.41
C TRP A 30 -13.15 1.87 -10.87
N ASN A 31 -14.47 1.79 -10.73
CA ASN A 31 -15.18 0.56 -10.39
C ASN A 31 -16.44 0.44 -11.24
N ALA A 32 -16.66 -0.73 -11.83
CA ALA A 32 -17.93 -1.12 -12.43
C ALA A 32 -18.36 -2.48 -11.92
N GLY A 33 -19.65 -2.58 -11.58
CA GLY A 33 -20.23 -3.80 -11.06
C GLY A 33 -21.58 -4.12 -11.70
N ILE A 34 -21.90 -5.41 -11.71
CA ILE A 34 -23.22 -5.93 -12.08
C ILE A 34 -23.80 -6.71 -10.90
N SER A 35 -25.11 -6.57 -10.70
CA SER A 35 -25.87 -7.33 -9.71
C SER A 35 -27.00 -8.08 -10.40
N LEU A 36 -27.05 -9.40 -10.22
CA LEU A 36 -27.97 -10.29 -10.90
C LEU A 36 -28.79 -11.08 -9.88
N GLN A 37 -30.10 -10.84 -9.86
CA GLN A 37 -31.06 -11.67 -9.13
C GLN A 37 -31.42 -12.90 -9.97
N ILE A 38 -30.75 -14.02 -9.72
CA ILE A 38 -30.92 -15.26 -10.52
C ILE A 38 -32.20 -16.00 -10.13
N THR A 39 -32.56 -15.99 -8.85
CA THR A 39 -33.82 -16.54 -8.33
C THR A 39 -34.37 -15.61 -7.26
N PRO A 40 -35.61 -15.75 -6.78
CA PRO A 40 -36.11 -14.93 -5.66
C PRO A 40 -35.25 -14.99 -4.39
N LYS A 41 -34.42 -16.04 -4.23
CA LYS A 41 -33.56 -16.21 -3.05
C LYS A 41 -32.08 -15.98 -3.30
N TRP A 42 -31.62 -15.93 -4.55
CA TRP A 42 -30.19 -15.86 -4.88
C TRP A 42 -29.87 -14.63 -5.72
N LYS A 43 -28.93 -13.84 -5.22
CA LYS A 43 -28.34 -12.69 -5.90
C LYS A 43 -26.83 -12.87 -5.98
N TYR A 44 -26.26 -12.54 -7.14
CA TYR A 44 -24.83 -12.56 -7.37
C TYR A 44 -24.35 -11.17 -7.79
N ASN A 45 -23.18 -10.79 -7.32
CA ASN A 45 -22.52 -9.53 -7.63
C ASN A 45 -21.13 -9.82 -8.22
N LEU A 46 -20.76 -9.08 -9.23
CA LEU A 46 -19.43 -9.10 -9.83
C LEU A 46 -18.97 -7.67 -10.04
N ASP A 47 -17.79 -7.33 -9.53
CA ASP A 47 -17.16 -6.02 -9.63
C ASP A 47 -15.81 -6.15 -10.31
N VAL A 48 -15.47 -5.18 -11.17
CA VAL A 48 -14.14 -4.99 -11.75
C VAL A 48 -13.66 -3.60 -11.38
N ARG A 49 -12.45 -3.53 -10.84
CA ARG A 49 -11.83 -2.32 -10.32
C ARG A 49 -10.49 -2.09 -10.99
N TRP A 50 -10.16 -0.83 -11.21
CA TRP A 50 -8.86 -0.40 -11.68
C TRP A 50 -8.35 0.77 -10.84
N THR A 51 -7.05 0.77 -10.55
CA THR A 51 -6.38 1.85 -9.81
C THR A 51 -5.05 2.21 -10.46
N GLU A 52 -4.82 3.50 -10.68
CA GLU A 52 -3.60 4.05 -11.30
C GLU A 52 -2.46 4.16 -10.28
N TRP A 53 -2.00 3.04 -9.73
CA TRP A 53 -0.90 3.07 -8.76
C TRP A 53 0.40 3.61 -9.36
N SER A 54 0.57 3.60 -10.68
CA SER A 54 1.73 4.23 -11.32
C SER A 54 1.85 5.72 -11.04
N THR A 55 0.77 6.39 -10.63
CA THR A 55 0.80 7.78 -10.16
C THR A 55 1.35 7.92 -8.73
N PHE A 56 1.11 6.92 -7.87
CA PHE A 56 1.73 6.84 -6.54
C PHE A 56 3.16 6.27 -6.65
N SER A 57 3.96 6.84 -7.54
CA SER A 57 5.30 6.35 -7.89
C SER A 57 6.42 6.93 -7.04
N SER A 58 6.18 8.02 -6.30
CA SER A 58 7.20 8.69 -5.51
C SER A 58 6.64 9.26 -4.20
N LEU A 59 7.37 9.05 -3.10
CA LEU A 59 7.18 9.79 -1.85
C LEU A 59 8.29 10.83 -1.75
N GLU A 60 7.92 12.10 -1.77
CA GLU A 60 8.86 13.19 -1.61
C GLU A 60 8.88 13.63 -0.15
N PHE A 61 10.04 13.50 0.49
CA PHE A 61 10.29 13.98 1.84
C PHE A 61 11.06 15.29 1.74
N GLN A 62 10.44 16.39 2.15
CA GLN A 62 11.05 17.71 2.17
C GLN A 62 11.27 18.15 3.62
N PHE A 63 12.50 18.49 3.96
CA PHE A 63 12.88 19.02 5.27
C PHE A 63 12.87 20.55 5.23
N ASP A 64 12.59 21.17 6.37
CA ASP A 64 12.57 22.64 6.50
C ASP A 64 13.97 23.28 6.62
N LYS A 65 15.03 22.47 6.52
CA LYS A 65 16.43 22.86 6.60
C LYS A 65 17.31 21.81 5.93
N ASP A 66 18.51 22.23 5.52
CA ASP A 66 19.55 21.30 5.08
C ASP A 66 20.00 20.39 6.23
N ILE A 67 20.06 19.09 5.95
CA ILE A 67 20.49 18.05 6.86
C ILE A 67 21.89 17.60 6.42
N PRO A 68 22.94 17.80 7.22
CA PRO A 68 24.30 17.53 6.80
C PRO A 68 24.60 16.09 6.39
N LEU A 69 23.87 15.11 6.96
CA LEU A 69 23.96 13.72 6.50
C LEU A 69 23.38 13.55 5.08
N LEU A 70 22.30 14.26 4.76
CA LEU A 70 21.71 14.26 3.42
C LEU A 70 22.59 15.03 2.44
N GLU A 71 23.27 16.10 2.86
CA GLU A 71 24.25 16.78 2.01
C GLU A 71 25.38 15.84 1.57
N LEU A 72 25.94 15.05 2.50
CA LEU A 72 26.91 14.01 2.17
C LEU A 72 26.30 12.92 1.27
N GLY A 73 25.05 12.56 1.55
CA GLY A 73 24.26 11.64 0.72
C GLY A 73 24.09 12.14 -0.71
N ALA A 74 23.75 13.41 -0.90
CA ALA A 74 23.56 14.06 -2.20
C ALA A 74 24.84 14.06 -3.04
N ILE A 75 25.99 14.33 -2.41
CA ILE A 75 27.30 14.20 -3.07
C ILE A 75 27.56 12.74 -3.45
N GLY A 76 27.28 11.81 -2.54
CA GLY A 76 27.42 10.37 -2.79
C GLY A 76 26.53 9.90 -3.94
N ASP A 77 25.31 10.42 -4.04
CA ASP A 77 24.35 10.12 -5.08
C ASP A 77 24.78 10.70 -6.44
N ASP A 78 25.21 11.95 -6.49
CA ASP A 78 25.72 12.59 -7.71
C ASP A 78 26.95 11.84 -8.27
N ILE A 79 27.90 11.50 -7.41
CA ILE A 79 29.12 10.78 -7.82
C ILE A 79 28.84 9.30 -8.15
N GLY A 80 27.99 8.64 -7.35
CA GLY A 80 27.77 7.20 -7.41
C GLY A 80 26.74 6.77 -8.46
N THR A 81 25.67 7.56 -8.64
CA THR A 81 24.55 7.22 -9.52
C THR A 81 24.18 8.31 -10.52
N GLY A 82 24.80 9.50 -10.43
CA GLY A 82 24.42 10.67 -11.21
C GLY A 82 23.12 11.32 -10.72
N GLY A 83 22.83 11.25 -9.42
CA GLY A 83 21.65 11.86 -8.80
C GLY A 83 20.36 11.05 -8.96
N ARG A 84 20.46 9.77 -9.32
CA ARG A 84 19.28 8.92 -9.60
C ARG A 84 18.57 8.47 -8.33
N ASN A 85 19.23 8.46 -7.17
CA ASN A 85 18.59 8.08 -5.91
C ASN A 85 17.77 9.22 -5.29
N GLY A 86 17.82 10.42 -5.88
CA GLY A 86 16.96 11.54 -5.50
C GLY A 86 17.26 12.09 -4.11
N ILE A 87 18.54 12.14 -3.74
CA ILE A 87 18.98 12.73 -2.47
C ILE A 87 19.38 14.19 -2.70
N GLY A 88 18.67 15.12 -2.06
CA GLY A 88 19.07 16.52 -1.92
C GLY A 88 19.65 16.81 -0.54
N SER A 89 20.12 18.04 -0.30
CA SER A 89 20.60 18.48 1.02
C SER A 89 19.49 18.54 2.07
N ASP A 90 18.26 18.79 1.63
CA ASP A 90 17.06 18.98 2.44
C ASP A 90 15.89 18.11 1.95
N SER A 91 16.14 17.12 1.08
CA SER A 91 15.09 16.33 0.46
C SER A 91 15.51 14.90 0.14
N VAL A 92 14.55 13.98 0.15
CA VAL A 92 14.73 12.60 -0.31
C VAL A 92 13.51 12.19 -1.13
N GLN A 93 13.74 11.74 -2.36
CA GLN A 93 12.68 11.21 -3.24
C GLN A 93 12.72 9.69 -3.25
N TYR A 94 11.72 9.08 -2.62
CA TYR A 94 11.59 7.64 -2.55
C TYR A 94 10.75 7.11 -3.73
N GLN A 95 11.42 6.59 -4.77
CA GLN A 95 10.75 6.08 -5.97
C GLN A 95 10.19 4.67 -5.71
N LEU A 96 8.88 4.53 -5.55
CA LEU A 96 8.20 3.25 -5.29
C LEU A 96 8.07 2.37 -6.53
N GLY A 97 7.95 2.99 -7.72
CA GLY A 97 7.90 2.29 -9.00
C GLY A 97 6.70 1.35 -9.17
N LEU A 98 5.52 1.73 -8.67
CA LEU A 98 4.31 0.90 -8.75
C LEU A 98 3.72 0.84 -10.17
N GLN A 99 2.94 -0.21 -10.44
CA GLN A 99 2.17 -0.40 -11.68
C GLN A 99 0.67 -0.37 -11.42
N ASP A 100 -0.08 0.09 -12.41
CA ASP A 100 -1.54 0.06 -12.37
C ASP A 100 -2.06 -1.37 -12.23
N VAL A 101 -3.16 -1.52 -11.50
CA VAL A 101 -3.75 -2.83 -11.26
C VAL A 101 -5.23 -2.84 -11.61
N THR A 102 -5.64 -3.88 -12.33
CA THR A 102 -7.05 -4.23 -12.52
C THR A 102 -7.34 -5.50 -11.76
N TYR A 103 -8.43 -5.53 -11.01
CA TYR A 103 -8.79 -6.66 -10.18
C TYR A 103 -10.30 -6.81 -10.08
N TRP A 104 -10.75 -7.95 -9.58
CA TRP A 104 -12.17 -8.28 -9.56
C TRP A 104 -12.58 -8.86 -8.20
N GLY A 105 -13.84 -8.63 -7.87
CA GLY A 105 -14.47 -9.20 -6.68
C GLY A 105 -15.81 -9.81 -7.07
N MET A 106 -16.19 -10.86 -6.37
CA MET A 106 -17.52 -11.46 -6.50
C MET A 106 -18.16 -11.60 -5.12
N GLY A 107 -19.49 -11.52 -5.10
CA GLY A 107 -20.29 -11.72 -3.90
C GLY A 107 -21.55 -12.49 -4.20
N THR A 108 -22.05 -13.22 -3.22
CA THR A 108 -23.35 -13.88 -3.28
C THR A 108 -24.17 -13.52 -2.06
N GLU A 109 -25.48 -13.38 -2.26
CA GLU A 109 -26.47 -13.18 -1.22
C GLU A 109 -27.53 -14.27 -1.35
N TYR A 110 -27.82 -14.93 -0.22
CA TYR A 110 -28.87 -15.92 -0.08
C TYR A 110 -29.93 -15.45 0.91
N GLN A 111 -31.16 -15.28 0.42
CA GLN A 111 -32.32 -14.97 1.25
C GLN A 111 -32.78 -16.23 2.00
N PHE A 112 -32.38 -16.33 3.27
CA PHE A 112 -32.71 -17.48 4.12
C PHE A 112 -34.18 -17.45 4.57
N SER A 113 -34.68 -16.27 4.95
CA SER A 113 -36.07 -16.01 5.36
C SER A 113 -36.48 -14.59 4.96
N ASP A 114 -37.72 -14.16 5.21
CA ASP A 114 -38.17 -12.79 4.90
C ASP A 114 -37.41 -11.70 5.67
N ARG A 115 -36.66 -12.07 6.71
CA ARG A 115 -35.88 -11.15 7.56
C ARG A 115 -34.39 -11.40 7.53
N LEU A 116 -33.91 -12.54 7.06
CA LEU A 116 -32.49 -12.90 7.13
C LEU A 116 -31.90 -13.13 5.74
N ALA A 117 -30.88 -12.34 5.41
CA ALA A 117 -30.02 -12.51 4.23
C ALA A 117 -28.62 -12.91 4.68
N LEU A 118 -28.05 -13.93 4.05
CA LEU A 118 -26.67 -14.38 4.27
C LEU A 118 -25.80 -13.95 3.09
N ARG A 119 -24.58 -13.49 3.35
CA ARG A 119 -23.66 -12.97 2.33
C ARG A 119 -22.30 -13.64 2.44
N ALA A 120 -21.69 -13.88 1.29
CA ALA A 120 -20.29 -14.29 1.19
C ALA A 120 -19.63 -13.61 0.00
N GLY A 121 -18.34 -13.32 0.09
CA GLY A 121 -17.59 -12.63 -0.95
C GLY A 121 -16.14 -13.08 -1.04
N TYR A 122 -15.57 -12.85 -2.22
CA TYR A 122 -14.17 -13.08 -2.53
C TYR A 122 -13.66 -11.96 -3.44
N GLU A 123 -12.46 -11.46 -3.17
CA GLU A 123 -11.78 -10.49 -3.99
C GLU A 123 -10.32 -10.91 -4.17
N ASN A 124 -9.90 -11.08 -5.42
CA ASN A 124 -8.49 -11.26 -5.75
C ASN A 124 -7.85 -9.89 -5.88
N ARG A 125 -6.74 -9.65 -5.18
CA ARG A 125 -6.05 -8.36 -5.19
C ARG A 125 -4.61 -8.57 -5.68
N PRO A 126 -4.30 -8.29 -6.94
CA PRO A 126 -2.95 -8.42 -7.47
C PRO A 126 -2.04 -7.31 -6.93
N SER A 127 -0.72 -7.57 -6.95
CA SER A 127 0.27 -6.61 -6.49
C SER A 127 0.43 -5.43 -7.44
N ALA A 128 0.51 -4.23 -6.86
CA ALA A 128 0.95 -3.01 -7.55
C ALA A 128 2.49 -2.92 -7.64
N VAL A 129 3.23 -3.82 -6.99
CA VAL A 129 4.70 -3.92 -7.15
C VAL A 129 5.02 -4.77 -8.38
N PRO A 130 5.72 -4.21 -9.39
CA PRO A 130 6.09 -4.96 -10.59
C PRO A 130 7.08 -6.08 -10.29
N LYS A 131 6.96 -7.21 -11.00
CA LYS A 131 7.87 -8.36 -10.83
C LYS A 131 9.31 -8.08 -11.29
N ASP A 132 9.48 -7.16 -12.24
CA ASP A 132 10.77 -6.71 -12.78
C ASP A 132 11.40 -5.57 -11.96
N LYS A 133 10.63 -4.94 -11.06
CA LYS A 133 11.08 -3.92 -10.11
C LYS A 133 10.58 -4.22 -8.69
N PRO A 134 11.01 -5.35 -8.10
CA PRO A 134 10.59 -5.76 -6.76
C PRO A 134 10.92 -4.69 -5.71
N ASN A 135 9.95 -4.43 -4.85
CA ASN A 135 9.99 -3.41 -3.81
C ASN A 135 9.52 -3.98 -2.47
N ALA A 136 10.46 -4.23 -1.56
CA ALA A 136 10.19 -4.77 -0.23
C ALA A 136 9.77 -3.71 0.81
N PHE A 137 9.68 -2.43 0.44
CA PHE A 137 9.11 -1.40 1.32
C PHE A 137 7.59 -1.42 1.34
N ILE A 138 6.94 -1.99 0.32
CA ILE A 138 5.49 -2.17 0.29
C ILE A 138 5.18 -3.53 0.93
N PRO A 139 4.66 -3.55 2.18
CA PRO A 139 4.54 -4.79 2.94
C PRO A 139 3.37 -5.66 2.49
N ILE A 140 2.41 -5.09 1.75
CA ILE A 140 1.21 -5.75 1.24
C ILE A 140 1.30 -5.79 -0.28
N ASN A 141 1.47 -6.98 -0.84
CA ASN A 141 1.51 -7.19 -2.30
C ASN A 141 0.20 -7.83 -2.74
N ASP A 142 0.27 -8.90 -3.53
CA ASP A 142 -0.88 -9.67 -3.92
C ASP A 142 -1.47 -10.40 -2.71
N GLY A 143 -2.79 -10.51 -2.70
CA GLY A 143 -3.52 -11.12 -1.61
C GLY A 143 -4.96 -11.43 -1.96
N ASP A 144 -5.57 -12.21 -1.10
CA ASP A 144 -6.95 -12.64 -1.23
C ASP A 144 -7.76 -12.13 -0.05
N LEU A 145 -8.91 -11.53 -0.33
CA LEU A 145 -9.88 -11.08 0.67
C LEU A 145 -11.12 -11.97 0.58
N PHE A 146 -11.44 -12.61 1.69
CA PHE A 146 -12.65 -13.39 1.88
C PHE A 146 -13.58 -12.65 2.83
N SER A 147 -14.88 -12.69 2.59
CA SER A 147 -15.85 -12.08 3.49
C SER A 147 -17.08 -12.95 3.68
N VAL A 148 -17.66 -12.85 4.88
CA VAL A 148 -18.96 -13.42 5.22
C VAL A 148 -19.75 -12.40 6.03
N GLY A 149 -21.07 -12.42 5.90
CA GLY A 149 -21.91 -11.51 6.65
C GLY A 149 -23.36 -11.90 6.62
N PHE A 150 -24.18 -11.16 7.35
CA PHE A 150 -25.62 -11.29 7.30
C PHE A 150 -26.30 -9.94 7.50
N GLY A 151 -27.47 -9.80 6.90
CA GLY A 151 -28.40 -8.72 7.16
C GLY A 151 -29.66 -9.27 7.83
N TYR A 152 -30.12 -8.60 8.89
CA TYR A 152 -31.33 -8.96 9.61
C TYR A 152 -32.31 -7.78 9.68
N GLY A 153 -33.48 -7.97 9.10
CA GLY A 153 -34.61 -7.06 9.18
C GLY A 153 -35.30 -7.17 10.55
N LEU A 154 -35.34 -6.04 11.26
CA LEU A 154 -36.04 -5.86 12.53
C LEU A 154 -37.46 -5.35 12.30
N GLU A 155 -38.19 -5.11 13.39
CA GLU A 155 -39.47 -4.40 13.37
C GLU A 155 -39.28 -2.92 12.96
N ASP A 156 -40.34 -2.29 12.46
CA ASP A 156 -40.36 -0.90 11.98
C ASP A 156 -39.37 -0.59 10.84
N GLU A 157 -39.19 -1.53 9.90
CA GLU A 157 -38.31 -1.39 8.73
C GLU A 157 -36.83 -1.11 9.07
N ASN A 158 -36.43 -1.38 10.31
CA ASN A 158 -35.04 -1.25 10.75
C ASN A 158 -34.20 -2.43 10.24
N ASN A 159 -32.91 -2.20 10.01
CA ASN A 159 -31.99 -3.24 9.54
C ASN A 159 -30.69 -3.23 10.35
N ILE A 160 -30.16 -4.43 10.59
CA ILE A 160 -28.81 -4.64 11.09
C ILE A 160 -28.03 -5.43 10.04
N ASP A 161 -26.84 -4.96 9.72
CA ASP A 161 -25.89 -5.69 8.88
C ASP A 161 -24.60 -5.92 9.66
N VAL A 162 -24.10 -7.15 9.59
CA VAL A 162 -22.84 -7.57 10.22
C VAL A 162 -21.99 -8.27 9.16
N ALA A 163 -20.72 -7.90 9.06
CA ALA A 163 -19.77 -8.56 8.18
C ALA A 163 -18.41 -8.76 8.85
N ILE A 164 -17.74 -9.85 8.46
CA ILE A 164 -16.35 -10.14 8.79
C ILE A 164 -15.61 -10.41 7.49
N GLY A 165 -14.49 -9.71 7.30
CA GLY A 165 -13.53 -9.94 6.22
C GLY A 165 -12.22 -10.47 6.77
N TYR A 166 -11.58 -11.37 6.03
CA TYR A 166 -10.23 -11.86 6.28
C TYR A 166 -9.39 -11.70 5.01
N MET A 167 -8.30 -10.95 5.12
CA MET A 167 -7.33 -10.76 4.05
C MET A 167 -6.02 -11.44 4.42
N ILE A 168 -5.41 -12.11 3.45
CA ILE A 168 -4.07 -12.65 3.56
C ILE A 168 -3.22 -12.22 2.35
N SER A 169 -2.00 -11.78 2.62
CA SER A 169 -0.97 -11.48 1.61
C SER A 169 0.36 -12.04 2.11
N GLU A 170 1.05 -12.78 1.24
CA GLU A 170 2.38 -13.34 1.51
C GLU A 170 3.35 -12.88 0.43
N THR A 171 4.55 -12.49 0.83
CA THR A 171 5.59 -12.09 -0.12
C THR A 171 6.94 -12.57 0.36
N HIS A 172 7.78 -13.01 -0.58
CA HIS A 172 9.14 -13.45 -0.32
C HIS A 172 10.09 -12.73 -1.27
N TYR A 173 11.04 -12.00 -0.68
CA TYR A 173 12.17 -11.39 -1.38
C TYR A 173 13.46 -12.09 -0.92
N PRO A 174 14.00 -13.01 -1.73
CA PRO A 174 15.32 -13.61 -1.49
C PRO A 174 16.42 -12.54 -1.30
N PRO A 175 17.56 -12.88 -0.70
CA PRO A 175 18.71 -11.98 -0.61
C PRO A 175 19.05 -11.35 -1.96
N CYS A 176 19.32 -10.03 -1.96
CA CYS A 176 19.73 -9.28 -3.15
C CYS A 176 18.72 -9.31 -4.32
N SER A 177 17.42 -9.49 -4.05
CA SER A 177 16.41 -9.62 -5.11
C SER A 177 15.56 -8.37 -5.35
N ALA A 178 15.34 -7.54 -4.32
CA ALA A 178 14.55 -6.32 -4.40
C ALA A 178 15.45 -5.09 -4.36
N LEU A 179 15.54 -4.35 -5.47
CA LEU A 179 16.32 -3.11 -5.55
C LEU A 179 15.99 -2.19 -4.37
N LEU A 180 14.70 -2.03 -4.12
CA LEU A 180 14.17 -1.34 -2.95
C LEU A 180 13.93 -2.36 -1.83
N GLY A 181 14.74 -2.30 -0.79
CA GLY A 181 14.62 -3.06 0.44
C GLY A 181 15.86 -3.87 0.76
N ASN A 182 16.19 -4.88 -0.06
CA ASN A 182 17.28 -5.84 0.21
C ASN A 182 18.32 -5.99 -0.90
N GLY A 183 18.35 -5.06 -1.85
CA GLY A 183 19.30 -5.01 -2.94
C GLY A 183 20.74 -4.95 -2.45
N CYS A 184 21.67 -5.48 -3.25
CA CYS A 184 23.09 -5.59 -2.90
C CYS A 184 23.98 -4.68 -3.75
N ASP A 185 23.39 -3.77 -4.52
CA ASP A 185 24.15 -2.75 -5.22
C ASP A 185 24.66 -1.71 -4.20
N PRO A 186 25.98 -1.57 -4.00
CA PRO A 186 26.53 -0.61 -3.06
C PRO A 186 26.34 0.85 -3.49
N ALA A 187 25.96 1.11 -4.76
CA ALA A 187 25.64 2.45 -5.25
C ALA A 187 24.21 2.91 -4.87
N GLU A 188 23.35 1.99 -4.44
CA GLU A 188 21.95 2.23 -4.08
C GLU A 188 21.85 2.52 -2.56
N ILE A 189 22.36 3.67 -2.13
CA ILE A 189 22.60 4.01 -0.71
C ILE A 189 21.31 4.30 0.07
N VAL A 190 20.25 4.75 -0.61
CA VAL A 190 18.96 5.13 0.02
C VAL A 190 18.06 3.92 0.26
N PHE A 191 18.19 2.90 -0.58
CA PHE A 191 17.11 1.97 -0.83
C PHE A 191 17.31 0.58 -0.20
N GLY A 192 18.39 0.34 0.53
CA GLY A 192 18.74 -0.99 1.06
C GLY A 192 18.75 -1.13 2.59
N PRO A 193 17.71 -0.74 3.37
CA PRO A 193 17.73 -0.87 4.83
C PRO A 193 17.90 -2.33 5.30
N TYR A 194 17.60 -3.29 4.44
CA TYR A 194 17.73 -4.73 4.67
C TYR A 194 18.69 -5.38 3.66
N GLN A 195 19.70 -4.64 3.18
CA GLN A 195 20.66 -5.10 2.18
C GLN A 195 21.17 -6.53 2.44
N GLY A 196 20.98 -7.41 1.45
CA GLY A 196 21.41 -8.81 1.49
C GLY A 196 20.60 -9.74 2.41
N GLN A 197 19.55 -9.26 3.07
CA GLN A 197 18.71 -10.09 3.93
C GLN A 197 17.65 -10.86 3.13
N ASP A 198 17.25 -12.02 3.65
CA ASP A 198 16.09 -12.79 3.17
C ASP A 198 14.82 -12.22 3.82
N ILE A 199 13.95 -11.58 3.06
CA ILE A 199 12.73 -10.93 3.60
C ILE A 199 11.51 -11.80 3.29
N LYS A 200 10.77 -12.18 4.33
CA LYS A 200 9.45 -12.80 4.21
C LYS A 200 8.43 -11.92 4.92
N SER A 201 7.45 -11.45 4.17
CA SER A 201 6.31 -10.69 4.70
C SER A 201 5.08 -11.59 4.66
N LYS A 202 4.35 -11.65 5.77
CA LYS A 202 3.00 -12.18 5.83
C LYS A 202 2.15 -11.15 6.52
N VAL A 203 1.12 -10.69 5.82
CA VAL A 203 0.18 -9.71 6.34
C VAL A 203 -1.21 -10.31 6.36
N GLU A 204 -1.83 -10.26 7.54
CA GLU A 204 -3.17 -10.78 7.78
C GLU A 204 -4.02 -9.66 8.40
N PHE A 205 -5.19 -9.40 7.83
CA PHE A 205 -6.13 -8.42 8.38
C PHE A 205 -7.50 -9.03 8.58
N TRP A 206 -8.12 -8.68 9.71
CA TRP A 206 -9.51 -8.94 10.00
C TRP A 206 -10.29 -7.62 9.96
N LEU A 207 -11.34 -7.57 9.15
CA LEU A 207 -12.23 -6.42 9.03
C LEU A 207 -13.56 -6.80 9.68
N PHE A 208 -14.05 -5.94 10.58
CA PHE A 208 -15.34 -6.12 11.24
C PHE A 208 -16.21 -4.92 10.93
N GLU A 209 -17.41 -5.17 10.41
CA GLU A 209 -18.38 -4.13 10.08
C GLU A 209 -19.71 -4.42 10.76
N LEU A 210 -20.28 -3.38 11.37
CA LEU A 210 -21.60 -3.39 11.97
C LEU A 210 -22.31 -2.12 11.52
N THR A 211 -23.48 -2.28 10.89
CA THR A 211 -24.33 -1.17 10.48
C THR A 211 -25.72 -1.35 11.08
N TYR A 212 -26.30 -0.25 11.57
CA TYR A 212 -27.71 -0.16 11.94
C TYR A 212 -28.36 0.94 11.10
N SER A 213 -29.44 0.61 10.41
CA SER A 213 -30.22 1.54 9.60
C SER A 213 -31.65 1.62 10.11
N ARG A 214 -32.16 2.84 10.22
CA ARG A 214 -33.52 3.15 10.66
C ARG A 214 -34.18 4.08 9.65
N HIS A 215 -35.36 3.68 9.18
CA HIS A 215 -36.21 4.53 8.33
C HIS A 215 -37.11 5.41 9.22
N PHE A 216 -37.34 6.66 8.83
CA PHE A 216 -38.14 7.65 9.57
C PHE A 216 -39.24 8.22 8.68
#